data_AF-A0A2X4TWA9-F1
#
_entry.id   AF-A0A2X4TWA9-F1
#
_cell.length_a   1.000
_cell.length_b   1.000
_cell.length_c   1.000
_cell.angle_alpha   90.00
_cell.angle_beta   90.00
_cell.angle_gamma   90.00
#
_symmetry.space_group_name_H-M   'P 1'
#
loop_
_entity.id
_entity.type
_entity.pdbx_description
1 polymer ?
#
loop_
_entity_poly.entity_id
_entity_poly.type
_entity_poly.pdbx_seq_one_letter_code
_entity_poly.pdbx_strand_id
1 'polypeptide(L)'
;MHIECTSMDDNLEKFLTNPERVGEKNPLWLKYAPGLALYKKDIATGTFTKDTRVTTRSGILPLSQVQTEADKSTRQEYWQLRPENAYVPKGLAEPQLLSQYDLAKLGFRTETAEPASFDYLDGKKQPIGFFRNLINSLYEAATGDTRTSHALVKHNYQRLLDKIDSGSDRYSPMEYWRALHNPDYRDVIQKTIVKHPSDWYFKKGDAIWQPFLNALKKDAPEWKKYSEDFLDKMAWMQDVTTEKLGPSLWHMHPIMFLGAIKSKQRYIINYTHYSNSLEEAINKQMAIPGSAAPKWGISRNATRSEVIQHITPSNLTSNKNMLQFLEIDKLMEVSLEKLEAFLKGKGSLEGTAAAFIQAAKDFGINECYLAAHAAIETGNGQSVLGRGASFSYNHQLSRTVYNMYGIAAVDSNAVGGGKATAYSRGWFSPELAIRGGAEWISQKFVHQKQNTLYKMRWNPLSPASHQYATAVNWPEHIAARMYEICGDYHEFDKELVFEVPVYEGTN
;
A
#
# COMPACT_ATOMS: atom_id res chain seq x y z
N MET A 1 18.38 24.37 -4.75
CA MET A 1 17.36 23.75 -5.62
C MET A 1 16.01 24.11 -5.02
N HIS A 2 15.16 24.81 -5.78
CA HIS A 2 13.78 25.14 -5.40
C HIS A 2 12.86 24.18 -6.15
N ILE A 3 11.88 23.59 -5.48
CA ILE A 3 10.94 22.63 -6.07
C ILE A 3 9.54 23.13 -5.76
N GLU A 4 8.69 23.20 -6.77
CA GLU A 4 7.28 23.51 -6.60
C GLU A 4 6.40 22.41 -7.18
N CYS A 5 5.20 22.29 -6.63
CA CYS A 5 4.14 21.44 -7.14
C CYS A 5 2.93 22.34 -7.38
N THR A 6 2.54 22.48 -8.65
CA THR A 6 1.47 23.39 -9.05
C THR A 6 0.43 22.69 -9.92
N SER A 7 -0.77 23.27 -10.00
CA SER A 7 -1.85 22.77 -10.85
C SER A 7 -2.72 23.91 -11.40
N MET A 8 -3.13 23.77 -12.67
CA MET A 8 -4.18 24.59 -13.30
C MET A 8 -5.58 23.95 -13.18
N ASP A 9 -5.70 22.78 -12.54
CA ASP A 9 -6.95 22.04 -12.48
C ASP A 9 -7.98 22.75 -11.58
N ASP A 10 -9.06 23.25 -12.19
CA ASP A 10 -10.16 23.87 -11.46
C ASP A 10 -11.01 22.84 -10.67
N ASN A 11 -10.80 21.54 -10.89
CA ASN A 11 -11.44 20.46 -10.15
C ASN A 11 -10.67 20.04 -8.88
N LEU A 12 -9.58 20.74 -8.53
CA LEU A 12 -8.70 20.36 -7.41
C LEU A 12 -9.46 20.19 -6.09
N GLU A 13 -10.38 21.10 -5.77
CA GLU A 13 -11.16 21.04 -4.52
C GLU A 13 -11.98 19.75 -4.43
N LYS A 14 -12.64 19.36 -5.53
CA LYS A 14 -13.39 18.12 -5.62
C LYS A 14 -12.46 16.91 -5.54
N PHE A 15 -11.29 16.96 -6.19
CA PHE A 15 -10.28 15.91 -6.09
C PHE A 15 -9.91 15.61 -4.64
N LEU A 16 -9.71 16.63 -3.79
CA LEU A 16 -9.37 16.43 -2.37
C LEU A 16 -10.45 15.67 -1.57
N THR A 17 -11.70 15.65 -2.04
CA THR A 17 -12.82 14.98 -1.36
C THR A 17 -12.95 13.49 -1.69
N ASN A 18 -12.16 12.98 -2.66
CA ASN A 18 -12.20 11.59 -3.11
C ASN A 18 -13.62 11.09 -3.47
N PRO A 19 -14.33 11.73 -4.42
CA PRO A 19 -15.73 11.43 -4.72
C PRO A 19 -15.95 10.00 -5.22
N GLU A 20 -14.94 9.42 -5.87
CA GLU A 20 -14.97 8.05 -6.41
C GLU A 20 -14.59 6.99 -5.37
N ARG A 21 -14.28 7.40 -4.13
CA ARG A 21 -13.93 6.51 -3.01
C ARG A 21 -12.73 5.61 -3.31
N VAL A 22 -11.75 6.16 -4.02
CA VAL A 22 -10.51 5.45 -4.33
C VAL A 22 -9.86 5.01 -3.02
N GLY A 23 -9.45 3.74 -2.95
CA GLY A 23 -8.81 3.16 -1.77
C GLY A 23 -9.73 2.87 -0.57
N GLU A 24 -11.06 3.02 -0.68
CA GLU A 24 -12.01 2.75 0.42
C GLU A 24 -11.91 1.32 0.96
N LYS A 25 -11.58 0.35 0.09
CA LYS A 25 -11.39 -1.06 0.47
C LYS A 25 -10.10 -1.32 1.28
N ASN A 26 -9.15 -0.40 1.24
CA ASN A 26 -7.85 -0.50 1.90
C ASN A 26 -7.59 0.78 2.73
N PRO A 27 -8.40 1.04 3.78
CA PRO A 27 -8.25 2.25 4.58
C PRO A 27 -6.93 2.24 5.36
N LEU A 28 -6.29 3.40 5.45
CA LEU A 28 -5.02 3.57 6.17
C LEU A 28 -5.17 4.34 7.48
N TRP A 29 -6.31 5.00 7.68
CA TRP A 29 -6.51 5.89 8.82
C TRP A 29 -7.84 5.63 9.50
N LEU A 30 -7.84 5.80 10.81
CA LEU A 30 -9.03 5.87 11.63
C LEU A 30 -9.24 7.32 12.06
N LYS A 31 -10.36 7.92 11.64
CA LYS A 31 -10.76 9.27 12.04
C LYS A 31 -11.92 9.20 13.00
N TYR A 32 -11.85 9.99 14.08
CA TYR A 32 -12.96 10.16 15.02
C TYR A 32 -13.19 11.64 15.29
N ALA A 33 -14.42 11.97 15.67
CA ALA A 33 -14.86 13.30 16.06
C ALA A 33 -15.16 13.37 17.58
N PRO A 34 -15.27 14.56 18.18
CA PRO A 34 -15.78 14.73 19.54
C PRO A 34 -17.22 14.18 19.67
N GLY A 35 -17.59 13.73 20.86
CA GLY A 35 -18.93 13.22 21.17
C GLY A 35 -19.13 11.72 20.87
N LEU A 36 -18.11 11.02 20.39
CA LEU A 36 -18.17 9.58 20.14
C LEU A 36 -18.16 8.80 21.46
N ALA A 37 -19.13 7.89 21.62
CA ALA A 37 -19.24 7.06 22.81
C ALA A 37 -18.01 6.16 22.99
N LEU A 38 -17.44 6.19 24.19
CA LEU A 38 -16.29 5.36 24.56
C LEU A 38 -16.72 4.10 25.29
N TYR A 39 -15.83 3.11 25.29
CA TYR A 39 -15.99 1.83 25.96
C TYR A 39 -14.76 1.51 26.79
N LYS A 40 -14.97 0.81 27.90
CA LYS A 40 -13.92 0.28 28.77
C LYS A 40 -13.92 -1.24 28.73
N LYS A 41 -12.73 -1.81 28.78
CA LYS A 41 -12.53 -3.26 28.87
C LYS A 41 -12.42 -3.67 30.33
N ASP A 42 -13.21 -4.67 30.73
CA ASP A 42 -12.94 -5.43 31.95
C ASP A 42 -11.84 -6.45 31.65
N ILE A 43 -10.70 -6.34 32.35
CA ILE A 43 -9.53 -7.19 32.09
C ILE A 43 -9.76 -8.62 32.56
N ALA A 44 -10.55 -8.82 33.64
CA ALA A 44 -10.79 -10.14 34.21
C ALA A 44 -11.73 -10.96 33.33
N THR A 45 -12.83 -10.37 32.90
CA THR A 45 -13.83 -11.06 32.06
C THR A 45 -13.51 -10.97 30.57
N GLY A 46 -12.76 -9.95 30.14
CA GLY A 46 -12.53 -9.64 28.72
C GLY A 46 -13.76 -9.09 28.01
N THR A 47 -14.72 -8.51 28.76
CA THR A 47 -15.94 -7.91 28.20
C THR A 47 -15.86 -6.39 28.16
N PHE A 48 -16.57 -5.77 27.23
CA PHE A 48 -16.60 -4.32 27.04
C PHE A 48 -17.91 -3.72 27.53
N THR A 49 -17.83 -2.59 28.23
CA THR A 49 -19.01 -1.84 28.68
C THR A 49 -18.90 -0.39 28.25
N LYS A 50 -20.05 0.22 27.93
CA LYS A 50 -20.11 1.63 27.55
C LYS A 50 -19.63 2.50 28.71
N ASP A 51 -18.70 3.40 28.42
CA ASP A 51 -18.20 4.41 29.35
C ASP A 51 -19.20 5.59 29.39
N THR A 52 -19.22 6.33 30.50
CA THR A 52 -19.96 7.60 30.59
C THR A 52 -19.24 8.71 29.84
N ARG A 53 -17.96 8.54 29.53
CA ARG A 53 -17.16 9.47 28.73
C ARG A 53 -17.47 9.36 27.25
N VAL A 54 -17.27 10.48 26.56
CA VAL A 54 -17.22 10.57 25.09
C VAL A 54 -15.87 11.14 24.68
N THR A 55 -15.47 10.93 23.43
CA THR A 55 -14.30 11.63 22.87
C THR A 55 -14.50 13.13 23.02
N THR A 56 -13.46 13.86 23.43
CA THR A 56 -13.56 15.32 23.60
C THR A 56 -12.99 16.10 22.43
N ARG A 57 -12.45 15.40 21.42
CA ARG A 57 -11.67 15.97 20.31
C ARG A 57 -11.78 15.12 19.06
N SER A 58 -11.42 15.73 17.95
CA SER A 58 -11.14 15.00 16.72
C SER A 58 -9.76 14.33 16.79
N GLY A 59 -9.60 13.20 16.11
CA GLY A 59 -8.31 12.56 15.93
C GLY A 59 -8.23 11.77 14.63
N ILE A 60 -7.01 11.60 14.12
CA ILE A 60 -6.69 10.79 12.95
C ILE A 60 -5.51 9.90 13.35
N LEU A 61 -5.72 8.59 13.34
CA LEU A 61 -4.72 7.61 13.76
C LEU A 61 -4.33 6.72 12.57
N PRO A 62 -3.05 6.42 12.35
CA PRO A 62 -2.66 5.38 11.40
C PRO A 62 -3.28 4.05 11.85
N LEU A 63 -4.05 3.40 10.98
CA LEU A 63 -4.78 2.18 11.33
C LEU A 63 -3.82 1.05 11.74
N SER A 64 -2.61 1.02 11.16
CA SER A 64 -1.54 0.08 11.53
C SER A 64 -1.05 0.21 12.98
N GLN A 65 -1.32 1.34 13.64
CA GLN A 65 -0.98 1.57 15.04
C GLN A 65 -2.17 1.38 15.99
N VAL A 66 -3.37 1.15 15.45
CA VAL A 66 -4.60 0.96 16.23
C VAL A 66 -4.78 -0.52 16.52
N GLN A 67 -4.68 -0.90 17.79
CA GLN A 67 -4.94 -2.27 18.22
C GLN A 67 -6.43 -2.59 18.14
N THR A 68 -6.73 -3.82 17.71
CA THR A 68 -8.10 -4.37 17.70
C THR A 68 -8.22 -5.47 18.75
N GLU A 69 -9.31 -5.45 19.51
CA GLU A 69 -9.64 -6.46 20.51
C GLU A 69 -11.11 -6.88 20.38
N ALA A 70 -11.41 -8.14 20.67
CA ALA A 70 -12.77 -8.67 20.60
C ALA A 70 -13.31 -8.97 22.00
N ASP A 71 -14.57 -8.63 22.22
CA ASP A 71 -15.32 -9.02 23.40
C ASP A 71 -15.42 -10.56 23.48
N LYS A 72 -15.04 -11.15 24.60
CA LYS A 72 -15.02 -12.61 24.76
C LYS A 72 -16.42 -13.25 24.72
N SER A 73 -17.47 -12.49 25.05
CA SER A 73 -18.86 -12.94 25.12
C SER A 73 -19.62 -12.68 23.82
N THR A 74 -19.57 -11.46 23.28
CA THR A 74 -20.35 -11.06 22.10
C THR A 74 -19.59 -11.19 20.80
N ARG A 75 -18.26 -11.35 20.86
CA ARG A 75 -17.34 -11.29 19.70
C ARG A 75 -17.33 -9.95 18.97
N GLN A 76 -17.98 -8.91 19.50
CA GLN A 76 -17.87 -7.55 18.98
C GLN A 76 -16.42 -7.08 19.07
N GLU A 77 -15.90 -6.56 17.96
CA GLU A 77 -14.56 -6.00 17.91
C GLU A 77 -14.54 -4.50 18.26
N TYR A 78 -13.44 -4.05 18.85
CA TYR A 78 -13.21 -2.68 19.28
C TYR A 78 -11.82 -2.21 18.85
N TRP A 79 -11.72 -0.96 18.45
CA TRP A 79 -10.47 -0.25 18.25
C TRP A 79 -10.03 0.46 19.53
N GLN A 80 -8.75 0.33 19.89
CA GLN A 80 -8.16 1.06 21.02
C GLN A 80 -7.76 2.48 20.61
N LEU A 81 -8.41 3.48 21.21
CA LEU A 81 -8.05 4.89 21.07
C LEU A 81 -7.12 5.31 22.22
N ARG A 82 -5.80 5.16 22.03
CA ARG A 82 -4.80 5.53 23.03
C ARG A 82 -4.90 6.98 23.51
N PRO A 83 -5.13 8.00 22.66
CA PRO A 83 -5.28 9.38 23.13
C PRO A 83 -6.47 9.60 24.08
N GLU A 84 -7.47 8.74 24.02
CA GLU A 84 -8.67 8.79 24.88
C GLU A 84 -8.59 7.80 26.05
N ASN A 85 -7.55 6.95 26.06
CA ASN A 85 -7.39 5.81 26.95
C ASN A 85 -8.68 4.98 27.05
N ALA A 86 -9.24 4.63 25.88
CA ALA A 86 -10.55 4.00 25.76
C ALA A 86 -10.70 3.22 24.45
N TYR A 87 -11.86 2.61 24.25
CA TYR A 87 -12.19 1.80 23.09
C TYR A 87 -13.43 2.34 22.37
N VAL A 88 -13.52 2.04 21.08
CA VAL A 88 -14.70 2.34 20.24
C VAL A 88 -15.06 1.12 19.39
N PRO A 89 -16.34 0.81 19.22
CA PRO A 89 -16.78 -0.39 18.50
C PRO A 89 -16.50 -0.26 17.00
N LYS A 90 -16.12 -1.40 16.39
CA LYS A 90 -16.01 -1.52 14.93
C LYS A 90 -17.39 -1.70 14.29
N GLY A 91 -17.51 -1.28 13.03
CA GLY A 91 -18.71 -1.47 12.22
C GLY A 91 -19.81 -0.42 12.39
N LEU A 92 -19.52 0.67 13.12
CA LEU A 92 -20.40 1.84 13.17
C LEU A 92 -20.00 2.89 12.12
N ALA A 93 -20.88 3.87 11.89
CA ALA A 93 -20.59 5.01 11.00
C ALA A 93 -19.42 5.88 11.50
N GLU A 94 -19.24 5.95 12.83
CA GLU A 94 -18.10 6.57 13.49
C GLU A 94 -17.48 5.57 14.48
N PRO A 95 -16.14 5.50 14.60
CA PRO A 95 -15.16 6.30 13.86
C PRO A 95 -15.04 5.89 12.37
N GLN A 96 -14.73 6.86 11.51
CA GLN A 96 -14.58 6.65 10.06
C GLN A 96 -13.24 5.99 9.71
N LEU A 97 -13.30 5.03 8.79
CA LEU A 97 -12.13 4.53 8.08
C LEU A 97 -11.87 5.42 6.85
N LEU A 98 -10.64 5.90 6.70
CA LEU A 98 -10.25 6.76 5.58
C LEU A 98 -9.17 6.11 4.75
N SER A 99 -9.27 6.27 3.43
CA SER A 99 -8.18 5.95 2.50
C SER A 99 -7.11 7.03 2.55
N GLN A 100 -5.97 6.78 1.90
CA GLN A 100 -4.93 7.82 1.74
C GLN A 100 -5.38 9.00 0.86
N TYR A 101 -6.41 8.81 0.04
CA TYR A 101 -6.89 9.79 -0.93
C TYR A 101 -7.98 10.70 -0.38
N ASP A 102 -8.49 10.44 0.84
CA ASP A 102 -9.47 11.31 1.53
C ASP A 102 -8.80 12.59 2.06
N LEU A 103 -8.06 13.30 1.21
CA LEU A 103 -7.12 14.38 1.54
C LEU A 103 -7.78 15.49 2.35
N ALA A 104 -8.99 15.91 1.98
CA ALA A 104 -9.76 16.90 2.72
C ALA A 104 -10.03 16.45 4.17
N LYS A 105 -10.41 15.18 4.35
CA LYS A 105 -10.64 14.61 5.69
C LYS A 105 -9.34 14.43 6.47
N LEU A 106 -8.20 14.28 5.78
CA LEU A 106 -6.83 14.22 6.32
C LEU A 106 -6.20 15.60 6.58
N GLY A 107 -6.95 16.68 6.35
CA GLY A 107 -6.59 18.05 6.72
C GLY A 107 -6.02 18.90 5.59
N PHE A 108 -6.03 18.43 4.33
CA PHE A 108 -5.77 19.30 3.19
C PHE A 108 -6.94 20.26 2.98
N ARG A 109 -6.62 21.53 2.69
CA ARG A 109 -7.63 22.55 2.38
C ARG A 109 -7.13 23.49 1.30
N THR A 110 -8.06 24.15 0.63
CA THR A 110 -7.78 25.18 -0.37
C THR A 110 -8.03 26.57 0.18
N GLU A 111 -7.25 27.53 -0.28
CA GLU A 111 -7.46 28.96 -0.10
C GLU A 111 -7.18 29.67 -1.42
N THR A 112 -7.87 30.78 -1.67
CA THR A 112 -7.61 31.64 -2.83
C THR A 112 -7.10 32.98 -2.34
N ALA A 113 -6.01 33.46 -2.92
CA ALA A 113 -5.41 34.76 -2.62
C ALA A 113 -5.39 35.63 -3.88
N GLU A 114 -6.05 36.77 -3.80
CA GLU A 114 -6.10 37.80 -4.86
C GLU A 114 -5.43 39.09 -4.35
N PRO A 115 -4.10 39.11 -4.20
CA PRO A 115 -3.41 40.26 -3.64
C PRO A 115 -3.33 41.43 -4.63
N ALA A 116 -3.29 42.66 -4.09
CA ALA A 116 -2.95 43.84 -4.86
C ALA A 116 -1.44 43.95 -5.19
N SER A 117 -0.59 43.21 -4.46
CA SER A 117 0.86 43.14 -4.66
C SER A 117 1.45 41.85 -4.12
N PHE A 118 2.61 41.42 -4.63
CA PHE A 118 3.36 40.29 -4.07
C PHE A 118 3.92 40.53 -2.65
N ASP A 119 3.90 41.76 -2.17
CA ASP A 119 4.17 42.07 -0.77
C ASP A 119 2.90 41.88 0.09
N TYR A 120 2.76 40.68 0.64
CA TYR A 120 1.63 40.33 1.51
C TYR A 120 1.77 40.83 2.94
N LEU A 121 3.00 41.15 3.38
CA LEU A 121 3.29 41.57 4.74
C LEU A 121 3.98 42.94 4.79
N ASP A 122 3.35 43.97 4.22
CA ASP A 122 3.92 45.31 4.01
C ASP A 122 4.16 46.15 5.29
N GLY A 123 3.71 45.66 6.45
CA GLY A 123 3.80 46.32 7.76
C GLY A 123 2.92 47.56 7.94
N LYS A 124 2.10 47.91 6.93
CA LYS A 124 1.23 49.09 6.90
C LYS A 124 -0.24 48.71 6.95
N LYS A 125 -0.66 47.71 6.16
CA LYS A 125 -2.05 47.27 6.07
C LYS A 125 -2.22 45.93 6.79
N GLN A 126 -3.20 45.84 7.68
CA GLN A 126 -3.48 44.57 8.36
C GLN A 126 -3.65 43.43 7.34
N PRO A 127 -3.02 42.27 7.55
CA PRO A 127 -3.00 41.17 6.60
C PRO A 127 -4.33 40.39 6.62
N ILE A 128 -5.37 41.02 6.07
CA ILE A 128 -6.74 40.48 5.96
C ILE A 128 -6.84 39.37 4.89
N GLY A 129 -8.01 38.73 4.80
CA GLY A 129 -8.28 37.70 3.80
C GLY A 129 -7.43 36.44 4.03
N PHE A 130 -6.67 36.03 3.00
CA PHE A 130 -5.85 34.82 3.01
C PHE A 130 -4.96 34.68 4.26
N PHE A 131 -4.21 35.72 4.64
CA PHE A 131 -3.31 35.64 5.80
C PHE A 131 -4.08 35.52 7.11
N ARG A 132 -5.19 36.23 7.27
CA ARG A 132 -6.09 36.07 8.42
C ARG A 132 -6.61 34.63 8.51
N ASN A 133 -7.02 34.03 7.39
CA ASN A 133 -7.52 32.65 7.33
C ASN A 133 -6.43 31.65 7.74
N LEU A 134 -5.17 31.86 7.32
CA LEU A 134 -4.03 31.05 7.77
C LEU A 134 -3.83 31.12 9.29
N ILE A 135 -3.82 32.33 9.86
CA ILE A 135 -3.68 32.51 11.31
C ILE A 135 -4.86 31.88 12.06
N ASN A 136 -6.08 31.98 11.51
CA ASN A 136 -7.26 31.32 12.09
C ASN A 136 -7.14 29.79 12.07
N SER A 137 -6.64 29.22 10.97
CA SER A 137 -6.40 27.77 10.87
C SER A 137 -5.38 27.28 11.91
N LEU A 138 -4.34 28.09 12.17
CA LEU A 138 -3.36 27.82 13.23
C LEU A 138 -3.97 27.96 14.63
N TYR A 139 -4.83 28.96 14.84
CA TYR A 139 -5.58 29.14 16.08
C TYR A 139 -6.48 27.92 16.39
N GLU A 140 -7.22 27.42 15.40
CA GLU A 140 -8.07 26.24 15.53
C GLU A 140 -7.24 24.99 15.88
N ALA A 141 -6.11 24.79 15.20
CA ALA A 141 -5.19 23.69 15.50
C ALA A 141 -4.59 23.79 16.92
N ALA A 142 -4.20 24.99 17.34
CA ALA A 142 -3.70 25.24 18.69
C ALA A 142 -4.79 25.08 19.78
N THR A 143 -6.05 25.37 19.44
CA THR A 143 -7.19 25.18 20.34
C THR A 143 -7.47 23.69 20.58
N GLY A 144 -7.26 22.85 19.57
CA GLY A 144 -7.34 21.39 19.68
C GLY A 144 -6.13 20.71 20.32
N ASP A 145 -5.04 21.45 20.59
CA ASP A 145 -3.83 20.89 21.18
C ASP A 145 -3.98 20.69 22.69
N THR A 146 -3.59 19.50 23.16
CA THR A 146 -3.75 19.09 24.57
C THR A 146 -2.44 18.95 25.31
N ARG A 147 -1.31 19.17 24.62
CA ARG A 147 -0.01 19.18 25.28
C ARG A 147 0.02 20.35 26.25
N THR A 148 0.27 20.08 27.53
CA THR A 148 0.29 21.13 28.56
C THR A 148 1.33 22.21 28.26
N SER A 149 2.44 21.84 27.62
CA SER A 149 3.47 22.77 27.11
C SER A 149 2.97 23.75 26.05
N HIS A 150 1.83 23.48 25.40
CA HIS A 150 1.28 24.25 24.28
C HIS A 150 0.06 25.09 24.66
N ALA A 151 -0.35 25.06 25.94
CA ALA A 151 -1.58 25.70 26.42
C ALA A 151 -1.67 27.22 26.10
N LEU A 152 -0.53 27.91 26.01
CA LEU A 152 -0.46 29.34 25.70
C LEU A 152 -0.51 29.66 24.20
N VAL A 153 -0.29 28.69 23.31
CA VAL A 153 -0.12 28.96 21.87
C VAL A 153 -1.41 29.49 21.25
N LYS A 154 -2.57 28.94 21.62
CA LYS A 154 -3.87 29.44 21.14
C LYS A 154 -4.09 30.92 21.46
N HIS A 155 -3.64 31.38 22.64
CA HIS A 155 -3.77 32.78 23.05
C HIS A 155 -2.88 33.70 22.22
N ASN A 156 -1.71 33.20 21.77
CA ASN A 156 -0.86 33.96 20.86
C ASN A 156 -1.51 34.15 19.50
N TYR A 157 -2.11 33.10 18.92
CA TYR A 157 -2.82 33.23 17.64
C TYR A 157 -4.09 34.08 17.77
N GLN A 158 -4.86 33.92 18.86
CA GLN A 158 -6.02 34.77 19.13
C GLN A 158 -5.63 36.25 19.16
N ARG A 159 -4.55 36.61 19.88
CA ARG A 159 -4.05 37.99 19.93
C ARG A 159 -3.69 38.54 18.54
N LEU A 160 -3.14 37.71 17.64
CA LEU A 160 -2.83 38.13 16.28
C LEU A 160 -4.09 38.35 15.44
N LEU A 161 -5.11 37.50 15.62
CA LEU A 161 -6.43 37.68 15.01
C LEU A 161 -7.09 38.97 15.49
N ASP A 162 -7.13 39.21 16.80
CA ASP A 162 -7.69 40.43 17.39
C ASP A 162 -6.98 41.68 16.84
N LYS A 163 -5.66 41.60 16.63
CA LYS A 163 -4.87 42.69 16.04
C LYS A 163 -5.22 42.94 14.57
N ILE A 164 -5.39 41.89 13.76
CA ILE A 164 -5.89 42.02 12.38
C ILE A 164 -7.27 42.69 12.41
N ASP A 165 -8.18 42.15 13.22
CA ASP A 165 -9.59 42.54 13.25
C ASP A 165 -9.81 43.93 13.85
N SER A 166 -8.88 44.42 14.68
CA SER A 166 -8.90 45.80 15.20
C SER A 166 -8.71 46.88 14.13
N GLY A 167 -8.13 46.52 12.97
CA GLY A 167 -7.82 47.47 11.91
C GLY A 167 -6.67 48.44 12.21
N SER A 168 -5.84 48.15 13.22
CA SER A 168 -4.71 49.02 13.64
C SER A 168 -3.77 49.39 12.48
N ASP A 169 -3.35 50.66 12.42
CA ASP A 169 -2.63 51.26 11.29
C ASP A 169 -1.20 50.70 11.05
N ARG A 170 -0.66 49.89 11.97
CA ARG A 170 0.67 49.27 11.84
C ARG A 170 0.73 47.93 12.56
N TYR A 171 1.48 47.00 11.96
CA TYR A 171 1.83 45.73 12.59
C TYR A 171 3.29 45.36 12.28
N SER A 172 3.79 44.32 12.94
CA SER A 172 5.13 43.80 12.68
C SER A 172 5.04 42.63 11.69
N PRO A 173 5.56 42.75 10.46
CA PRO A 173 5.61 41.64 9.51
C PRO A 173 6.28 40.39 10.09
N MET A 174 7.37 40.60 10.85
CA MET A 174 8.14 39.53 11.48
C MET A 174 7.33 38.75 12.50
N GLU A 175 6.40 39.39 13.20
CA GLU A 175 5.52 38.73 14.17
C GLU A 175 4.61 37.70 13.50
N TYR A 176 3.98 38.07 12.38
CA TYR A 176 3.10 37.17 11.61
C TYR A 176 3.92 36.10 10.87
N TRP A 177 5.06 36.48 10.31
CA TRP A 177 5.97 35.52 9.67
C TRP A 177 6.39 34.43 10.66
N ARG A 178 6.78 34.78 11.90
CA ARG A 178 7.11 33.80 12.94
C ARG A 178 5.94 32.92 13.32
N ALA A 179 4.72 33.47 13.36
CA ALA A 179 3.51 32.73 13.67
C ALA A 179 3.24 31.59 12.67
N LEU A 180 3.53 31.82 11.39
CA LEU A 180 3.42 30.83 10.31
C LEU A 180 4.52 29.76 10.35
N HIS A 181 5.68 30.06 10.95
CA HIS A 181 6.82 29.16 11.03
C HIS A 181 6.90 28.38 12.35
N ASN A 182 5.77 28.16 13.00
CA ASN A 182 5.71 27.32 14.20
C ASN A 182 5.83 25.83 13.82
N PRO A 183 6.93 25.14 14.18
CA PRO A 183 7.16 23.75 13.77
C PRO A 183 6.10 22.78 14.31
N ASP A 184 5.47 23.10 15.44
CA ASP A 184 4.43 22.25 16.06
C ASP A 184 3.12 22.18 15.27
N TYR A 185 2.86 23.19 14.43
CA TYR A 185 1.65 23.28 13.60
C TYR A 185 1.98 23.37 12.10
N ARG A 186 3.21 23.00 11.72
CA ARG A 186 3.69 23.08 10.33
C ARG A 186 2.76 22.37 9.35
N ASP A 187 2.14 21.26 9.76
CA ASP A 187 1.25 20.47 8.92
C ASP A 187 0.03 21.28 8.49
N VAL A 188 -0.46 22.22 9.32
CA VAL A 188 -1.56 23.13 8.97
C VAL A 188 -1.17 23.95 7.75
N ILE A 189 0.05 24.49 7.73
CA ILE A 189 0.56 25.29 6.62
C ILE A 189 0.87 24.41 5.41
N GLN A 190 1.60 23.32 5.59
CA GLN A 190 2.04 22.44 4.50
C GLN A 190 0.89 21.70 3.81
N LYS A 191 -0.25 21.54 4.48
CA LYS A 191 -1.50 21.00 3.90
C LYS A 191 -2.43 22.09 3.33
N THR A 192 -2.05 23.36 3.42
CA THR A 192 -2.78 24.44 2.73
C THR A 192 -2.34 24.48 1.28
N ILE A 193 -3.30 24.40 0.38
CA ILE A 193 -3.10 24.54 -1.07
C ILE A 193 -3.65 25.90 -1.46
N VAL A 194 -2.84 26.74 -2.10
CA VAL A 194 -3.19 28.16 -2.30
C VAL A 194 -3.26 28.47 -3.79
N LYS A 195 -4.40 29.00 -4.26
CA LYS A 195 -4.48 29.60 -5.59
C LYS A 195 -4.04 31.05 -5.51
N HIS A 196 -2.96 31.43 -6.18
CA HIS A 196 -2.50 32.81 -6.19
C HIS A 196 -1.84 33.19 -7.53
N PRO A 197 -1.80 34.51 -7.86
CA PRO A 197 -0.97 35.04 -8.93
C PRO A 197 0.47 34.52 -8.85
N SER A 198 1.07 34.09 -9.96
CA SER A 198 2.45 33.57 -9.96
C SER A 198 3.47 34.64 -10.35
N ASP A 199 4.54 34.74 -9.58
CA ASP A 199 5.72 35.57 -9.86
C ASP A 199 6.46 35.15 -11.15
N TRP A 200 6.21 33.94 -11.66
CA TRP A 200 6.73 33.45 -12.93
C TRP A 200 5.85 33.77 -14.14
N TYR A 201 4.66 34.34 -13.91
CA TYR A 201 3.76 34.79 -14.96
C TYR A 201 3.85 36.30 -15.18
N PHE A 202 3.83 37.10 -14.11
CA PHE A 202 3.77 38.57 -14.21
C PHE A 202 5.16 39.19 -14.43
N LYS A 203 5.24 40.13 -15.39
CA LYS A 203 6.44 40.86 -15.79
C LYS A 203 6.58 42.16 -15.00
N LYS A 204 7.78 42.74 -14.98
CA LYS A 204 8.10 43.97 -14.23
C LYS A 204 7.20 45.19 -14.53
N GLY A 205 6.51 45.21 -15.68
CA GLY A 205 5.57 46.26 -16.06
C GLY A 205 4.15 46.07 -15.51
N ASP A 206 3.83 44.89 -14.99
CA ASP A 206 2.49 44.57 -14.52
C ASP A 206 2.17 45.26 -13.19
N ALA A 207 0.89 45.57 -12.99
CA ALA A 207 0.39 46.34 -11.85
C ALA A 207 0.78 45.75 -10.49
N ILE A 208 0.80 44.42 -10.38
CA ILE A 208 1.08 43.69 -9.14
C ILE A 208 2.53 43.90 -8.63
N TRP A 209 3.47 44.21 -9.52
CA TRP A 209 4.87 44.50 -9.15
C TRP A 209 5.13 45.97 -8.85
N GLN A 210 4.27 46.89 -9.32
CA GLN A 210 4.51 48.33 -9.19
C GLN A 210 4.61 48.82 -7.74
N PRO A 211 3.79 48.36 -6.78
CA PRO A 211 3.93 48.80 -5.38
C PRO A 211 5.32 48.53 -4.80
N PHE A 212 5.90 47.37 -5.10
CA PHE A 212 7.25 46.98 -4.64
C PHE A 212 8.34 47.79 -5.37
N LEU A 213 8.31 47.82 -6.70
CA LEU A 213 9.35 48.49 -7.50
C LEU A 213 9.38 50.01 -7.28
N ASN A 214 8.21 50.63 -7.07
CA ASN A 214 8.12 52.06 -6.79
C ASN A 214 8.64 52.43 -5.39
N ALA A 215 8.47 51.55 -4.40
CA ALA A 215 9.07 51.75 -3.08
C ALA A 215 10.60 51.76 -3.17
N LEU A 216 11.19 50.80 -3.89
CA LEU A 216 12.65 50.73 -4.11
C LEU A 216 13.19 51.93 -4.87
N LYS A 217 12.41 52.52 -5.79
CA LYS A 217 12.83 53.72 -6.54
C LYS A 217 13.27 54.86 -5.62
N LYS A 218 12.59 55.01 -4.47
CA LYS A 218 12.84 56.09 -3.52
C LYS A 218 13.99 55.76 -2.57
N ASP A 219 13.98 54.55 -2.03
CA ASP A 219 14.82 54.21 -0.87
C ASP A 219 16.08 53.39 -1.27
N ALA A 220 16.08 52.75 -2.44
CA ALA A 220 17.12 51.82 -2.88
C ALA A 220 17.15 51.62 -4.43
N PRO A 221 17.56 52.63 -5.22
CA PRO A 221 17.46 52.58 -6.68
C PRO A 221 18.30 51.48 -7.36
N GLU A 222 19.44 51.11 -6.77
CA GLU A 222 20.25 49.98 -7.26
C GLU A 222 19.52 48.64 -7.11
N TRP A 223 18.83 48.44 -5.97
CA TRP A 223 17.99 47.27 -5.74
C TRP A 223 16.78 47.22 -6.67
N LYS A 224 16.23 48.38 -7.04
CA LYS A 224 15.17 48.44 -8.05
C LYS A 224 15.67 47.87 -9.37
N LYS A 225 16.80 48.36 -9.88
CA LYS A 225 17.38 47.90 -11.15
C LYS A 225 17.65 46.40 -11.12
N TYR A 226 18.28 45.92 -10.05
CA TYR A 226 18.51 44.48 -9.85
C TYR A 226 17.20 43.68 -9.89
N SER A 227 16.15 44.17 -9.21
CA SER A 227 14.86 43.49 -9.16
C SER A 227 14.18 43.45 -10.54
N GLU A 228 14.24 44.54 -11.31
CA GLU A 228 13.73 44.58 -12.68
C GLU A 228 14.46 43.57 -13.59
N ASP A 229 15.79 43.51 -13.52
CA ASP A 229 16.60 42.55 -14.28
C ASP A 229 16.33 41.08 -13.84
N PHE A 230 16.03 40.86 -12.56
CA PHE A 230 15.66 39.56 -12.03
C PHE A 230 14.29 39.11 -12.54
N LEU A 231 13.28 39.99 -12.50
CA LEU A 231 11.92 39.70 -12.96
C LEU A 231 11.88 39.35 -14.46
N ASP A 232 12.67 40.06 -15.28
CA ASP A 232 12.77 39.75 -16.72
C ASP A 232 13.27 38.33 -17.00
N LYS A 233 14.06 37.74 -16.08
CA LYS A 233 14.59 36.37 -16.21
C LYS A 233 13.71 35.31 -15.58
N MET A 234 12.85 35.69 -14.63
CA MET A 234 11.98 34.78 -13.88
C MET A 234 10.62 34.53 -14.54
N ALA A 235 10.13 35.49 -15.35
CA ALA A 235 8.82 35.38 -15.97
C ALA A 235 8.86 34.46 -17.21
N TRP A 236 8.71 33.15 -17.01
CA TRP A 236 8.77 32.13 -18.08
C TRP A 236 7.41 31.52 -18.45
N MET A 237 6.40 31.60 -17.58
CA MET A 237 5.15 30.84 -17.77
C MET A 237 4.38 31.22 -19.04
N GLN A 238 4.47 32.49 -19.48
CA GLN A 238 3.84 32.95 -20.72
C GLN A 238 4.47 32.33 -21.98
N ASP A 239 5.72 31.89 -21.90
CA ASP A 239 6.45 31.29 -23.02
C ASP A 239 6.16 29.79 -23.18
N VAL A 240 5.56 29.18 -22.16
CA VAL A 240 5.17 27.76 -22.11
C VAL A 240 3.78 27.58 -22.75
N THR A 241 3.78 27.43 -24.07
CA THR A 241 2.56 27.46 -24.89
C THR A 241 1.78 26.14 -24.93
N THR A 242 2.40 25.00 -24.62
CA THR A 242 1.73 23.67 -24.71
C THR A 242 0.78 23.43 -23.52
N GLU A 243 1.18 23.82 -22.33
CA GLU A 243 0.49 23.54 -21.06
C GLU A 243 -0.58 24.58 -20.72
N LYS A 244 -0.65 25.69 -21.46
CA LYS A 244 -1.63 26.79 -21.29
C LYS A 244 -1.72 27.29 -19.84
N LEU A 245 -0.58 27.59 -19.24
CA LEU A 245 -0.51 28.10 -17.88
C LEU A 245 -1.16 29.49 -17.77
N GLY A 246 -2.02 29.66 -16.76
CA GLY A 246 -2.69 30.92 -16.47
C GLY A 246 -1.92 31.81 -15.48
N PRO A 247 -2.42 33.03 -15.23
CA PRO A 247 -1.79 33.97 -14.30
C PRO A 247 -1.80 33.51 -12.84
N SER A 248 -2.76 32.66 -12.47
CA SER A 248 -2.93 32.14 -11.11
C SER A 248 -3.00 30.62 -11.13
N LEU A 249 -2.22 29.98 -10.27
CA LEU A 249 -2.08 28.53 -10.14
C LEU A 249 -2.40 28.11 -8.71
N TRP A 250 -2.82 26.85 -8.54
CA TRP A 250 -2.73 26.19 -7.25
C TRP A 250 -1.27 25.87 -6.95
N HIS A 251 -0.78 26.26 -5.76
CA HIS A 251 0.52 25.87 -5.22
C HIS A 251 0.32 24.93 -4.04
N MET A 252 1.03 23.80 -4.06
CA MET A 252 1.00 22.78 -3.01
C MET A 252 2.41 22.53 -2.50
N HIS A 253 2.54 22.22 -1.20
CA HIS A 253 3.84 21.83 -0.66
C HIS A 253 4.30 20.52 -1.32
N PRO A 254 5.45 20.50 -2.03
CA PRO A 254 5.82 19.37 -2.90
C PRO A 254 6.01 18.08 -2.12
N ILE A 255 6.64 18.13 -0.94
CA ILE A 255 6.85 16.90 -0.14
C ILE A 255 5.55 16.42 0.51
N MET A 256 4.78 17.29 1.16
CA MET A 256 3.56 16.88 1.85
C MET A 256 2.45 16.43 0.90
N PHE A 257 2.21 17.17 -0.18
CA PHE A 257 1.16 16.80 -1.13
C PHE A 257 1.54 15.54 -1.91
N LEU A 258 2.74 15.49 -2.52
CA LEU A 258 3.17 14.31 -3.25
C LEU A 258 3.31 13.09 -2.33
N GLY A 259 3.77 13.29 -1.08
CA GLY A 259 3.83 12.22 -0.10
C GLY A 259 2.46 11.64 0.28
N ALA A 260 1.39 12.45 0.23
CA ALA A 260 0.03 12.00 0.51
C ALA A 260 -0.59 11.21 -0.65
N ILE A 261 -0.28 11.57 -1.90
CA ILE A 261 -0.82 10.90 -3.10
C ILE A 261 0.09 9.80 -3.65
N LYS A 262 1.36 9.76 -3.25
CA LYS A 262 2.30 8.73 -3.66
C LYS A 262 1.81 7.40 -3.12
N SER A 263 1.43 6.50 -4.03
CA SER A 263 1.19 5.11 -3.70
C SER A 263 2.39 4.58 -2.91
N LYS A 264 2.13 4.10 -1.68
CA LYS A 264 3.13 3.38 -0.91
C LYS A 264 3.35 2.03 -1.57
N GLN A 265 4.11 2.00 -2.66
CA GLN A 265 4.65 0.76 -3.20
C GLN A 265 5.54 0.16 -2.12
N ARG A 266 5.01 -0.80 -1.37
CA ARG A 266 5.79 -1.64 -0.45
C ARG A 266 6.07 -2.96 -1.16
N TYR A 267 6.58 -2.91 -2.38
CA TYR A 267 7.19 -4.10 -2.95
C TYR A 267 8.60 -3.79 -3.43
N ILE A 268 9.49 -4.74 -3.18
CA ILE A 268 10.90 -4.69 -3.52
C ILE A 268 11.11 -5.67 -4.66
N ILE A 269 11.67 -5.20 -5.76
CA ILE A 269 12.13 -6.08 -6.84
C ILE A 269 13.63 -6.21 -6.69
N ASN A 270 14.07 -7.40 -6.29
CA ASN A 270 15.47 -7.80 -6.25
C ASN A 270 15.81 -8.52 -7.55
N TYR A 271 16.83 -8.02 -8.25
CA TYR A 271 17.41 -8.70 -9.40
C TYR A 271 18.53 -9.61 -8.91
N THR A 272 18.35 -10.93 -9.05
CA THR A 272 19.34 -11.92 -8.61
C THR A 272 20.12 -12.45 -9.79
N HIS A 273 21.42 -12.21 -9.79
CA HIS A 273 22.32 -12.61 -10.87
C HIS A 273 22.76 -14.06 -10.70
N TYR A 274 22.62 -14.84 -11.78
CA TYR A 274 23.04 -16.23 -11.87
C TYR A 274 24.20 -16.37 -12.86
N SER A 275 25.16 -17.24 -12.55
CA SER A 275 26.34 -17.47 -13.39
C SER A 275 26.07 -18.29 -14.65
N ASN A 276 24.90 -18.93 -14.77
CA ASN A 276 24.53 -19.61 -16.01
C ASN A 276 24.00 -18.56 -16.99
N SER A 277 24.33 -18.69 -18.27
CA SER A 277 23.63 -17.93 -19.32
C SER A 277 22.22 -18.48 -19.54
N LEU A 278 21.31 -17.66 -20.08
CA LEU A 278 19.95 -18.09 -20.39
C LEU A 278 19.94 -19.25 -21.40
N GLU A 279 20.81 -19.15 -22.41
CA GLU A 279 21.00 -20.16 -23.44
C GLU A 279 21.50 -21.50 -22.86
N GLU A 280 22.46 -21.46 -21.94
CA GLU A 280 22.92 -22.66 -21.23
C GLU A 280 21.79 -23.30 -20.41
N ALA A 281 21.02 -22.48 -19.68
CA ALA A 281 19.88 -22.98 -18.92
C ALA A 281 18.85 -23.66 -19.84
N ILE A 282 18.48 -23.04 -20.96
CA ILE A 282 17.57 -23.61 -21.96
C ILE A 282 18.12 -24.95 -22.49
N ASN A 283 19.40 -24.99 -22.88
CA ASN A 283 20.00 -26.21 -23.45
C ASN A 283 20.01 -27.35 -22.43
N LYS A 284 20.28 -27.06 -21.14
CA LYS A 284 20.14 -28.05 -20.05
C LYS A 284 18.69 -28.54 -19.91
N GLN A 285 17.69 -27.66 -19.98
CA GLN A 285 16.27 -28.07 -19.92
C GLN A 285 15.89 -28.98 -21.09
N MET A 286 16.34 -28.66 -22.31
CA MET A 286 16.02 -29.44 -23.50
C MET A 286 16.71 -30.80 -23.53
N ALA A 287 17.79 -30.98 -22.77
CA ALA A 287 18.53 -32.23 -22.66
C ALA A 287 17.93 -33.23 -21.65
N ILE A 288 16.93 -32.82 -20.85
CA ILE A 288 16.30 -33.71 -19.86
C ILE A 288 15.56 -34.84 -20.59
N PRO A 289 15.89 -36.12 -20.35
CA PRO A 289 15.28 -37.24 -21.05
C PRO A 289 13.94 -37.68 -20.42
N GLY A 290 13.16 -38.42 -21.20
CA GLY A 290 12.04 -39.22 -20.69
C GLY A 290 10.86 -38.43 -20.14
N SER A 291 10.29 -38.92 -19.03
CA SER A 291 9.10 -38.32 -18.43
C SER A 291 9.38 -37.02 -17.69
N ALA A 292 10.63 -36.81 -17.24
CA ALA A 292 11.08 -35.58 -16.59
C ALA A 292 11.30 -34.41 -17.57
N ALA A 293 11.33 -34.66 -18.88
CA ALA A 293 11.51 -33.63 -19.90
C ALA A 293 10.44 -32.51 -19.75
N PRO A 294 10.77 -31.23 -20.04
CA PRO A 294 9.79 -30.15 -20.03
C PRO A 294 8.56 -30.51 -20.88
N LYS A 295 7.36 -30.34 -20.31
CA LYS A 295 6.09 -30.71 -20.95
C LYS A 295 5.23 -29.50 -21.26
N TRP A 296 4.45 -29.61 -22.33
CA TRP A 296 3.28 -28.77 -22.55
C TRP A 296 2.03 -29.53 -22.11
N GLY A 297 1.43 -29.12 -20.99
CA GLY A 297 0.38 -29.90 -20.33
C GLY A 297 0.84 -31.31 -19.94
N ILE A 298 -0.07 -32.27 -19.95
CA ILE A 298 0.19 -33.68 -19.57
C ILE A 298 0.59 -34.58 -20.76
N SER A 299 0.65 -34.04 -21.98
CA SER A 299 0.52 -34.87 -23.21
C SER A 299 1.75 -34.91 -24.11
N ARG A 300 2.61 -33.88 -24.12
CA ARG A 300 3.81 -33.87 -24.98
C ARG A 300 5.00 -33.12 -24.41
N ASN A 301 6.18 -33.39 -24.94
CA ASN A 301 7.37 -32.56 -24.71
C ASN A 301 7.12 -31.15 -25.24
N ALA A 302 7.54 -30.15 -24.46
CA ALA A 302 7.57 -28.76 -24.90
C ALA A 302 8.64 -28.58 -25.97
N THR A 303 8.35 -27.72 -26.95
CA THR A 303 9.32 -27.28 -27.95
C THR A 303 10.33 -26.33 -27.31
N ARG A 304 11.48 -26.14 -27.94
CA ARG A 304 12.48 -25.15 -27.50
C ARG A 304 11.90 -23.74 -27.40
N SER A 305 11.03 -23.35 -28.34
CA SER A 305 10.37 -22.04 -28.34
C SER A 305 9.45 -21.86 -27.13
N GLU A 306 8.68 -22.90 -26.77
CA GLU A 306 7.82 -22.88 -25.58
C GLU A 306 8.67 -22.79 -24.31
N VAL A 307 9.79 -23.52 -24.23
CA VAL A 307 10.72 -23.38 -23.09
C VAL A 307 11.27 -21.95 -23.00
N ILE A 308 11.73 -21.37 -24.12
CA ILE A 308 12.21 -19.98 -24.19
C ILE A 308 11.14 -19.01 -23.66
N GLN A 309 9.89 -19.18 -24.08
CA GLN A 309 8.80 -18.30 -23.68
C GLN A 309 8.61 -18.25 -22.15
N HIS A 310 8.74 -19.39 -21.47
CA HIS A 310 8.42 -19.53 -20.05
C HIS A 310 9.63 -19.43 -19.10
N ILE A 311 10.85 -19.67 -19.60
CA ILE A 311 12.09 -19.50 -18.83
C ILE A 311 12.67 -18.09 -18.96
N THR A 312 12.25 -17.28 -19.94
CA THR A 312 12.82 -15.94 -20.13
C THR A 312 12.07 -14.90 -19.28
N PRO A 313 12.71 -14.28 -18.26
CA PRO A 313 12.00 -13.40 -17.31
C PRO A 313 11.41 -12.14 -17.96
N SER A 314 12.08 -11.58 -18.97
CA SER A 314 11.61 -10.38 -19.69
C SER A 314 10.33 -10.62 -20.51
N ASN A 315 9.95 -11.87 -20.77
CA ASN A 315 8.67 -12.20 -21.41
C ASN A 315 7.50 -12.18 -20.41
N LEU A 316 7.77 -12.02 -19.12
CA LEU A 316 6.82 -12.27 -18.03
C LEU A 316 6.47 -10.98 -17.29
N THR A 317 5.88 -10.02 -18.02
CA THR A 317 5.72 -8.62 -17.60
C THR A 317 4.37 -8.26 -16.98
N SER A 318 3.37 -9.15 -17.07
CA SER A 318 2.04 -8.86 -16.50
C SER A 318 2.05 -8.93 -14.96
N ASN A 319 1.17 -8.16 -14.30
CA ASN A 319 1.04 -8.21 -12.83
C ASN A 319 0.80 -9.64 -12.31
N LYS A 320 0.05 -10.45 -13.06
CA LYS A 320 -0.18 -11.87 -12.74
C LYS A 320 1.09 -12.68 -12.81
N ASN A 321 1.86 -12.55 -13.89
CA ASN A 321 3.11 -13.29 -14.06
C ASN A 321 4.15 -12.87 -13.04
N MET A 322 4.14 -11.60 -12.61
CA MET A 322 5.08 -11.10 -11.60
C MET A 322 5.00 -11.88 -10.29
N LEU A 323 3.82 -12.41 -9.91
CA LEU A 323 3.65 -13.24 -8.72
C LEU A 323 4.46 -14.54 -8.74
N GLN A 324 4.93 -15.00 -9.89
CA GLN A 324 5.84 -16.16 -9.94
C GLN A 324 7.22 -15.88 -9.35
N PHE A 325 7.59 -14.60 -9.27
CA PHE A 325 8.83 -14.12 -8.68
C PHE A 325 8.65 -13.73 -7.20
N LEU A 326 7.42 -13.76 -6.67
CA LEU A 326 7.17 -13.44 -5.26
C LEU A 326 7.90 -14.44 -4.35
N GLU A 327 8.58 -13.93 -3.32
CA GLU A 327 9.11 -14.74 -2.22
C GLU A 327 7.94 -15.36 -1.43
N ILE A 328 7.74 -16.66 -1.59
CA ILE A 328 6.68 -17.43 -0.95
C ILE A 328 7.06 -17.96 0.43
N ASP A 329 8.21 -17.55 0.99
CA ASP A 329 8.60 -17.80 2.39
C ASP A 329 8.01 -16.76 3.38
N LYS A 330 7.23 -15.82 2.86
CA LYS A 330 6.51 -14.79 3.63
C LYS A 330 5.01 -14.89 3.43
N LEU A 331 4.26 -14.69 4.50
CA LEU A 331 2.79 -14.70 4.46
C LEU A 331 2.23 -13.51 3.68
N MET A 332 1.09 -13.70 3.03
CA MET A 332 0.33 -12.61 2.40
C MET A 332 -0.58 -11.86 3.38
N GLU A 333 -0.90 -12.51 4.50
CA GLU A 333 -1.90 -12.08 5.48
C GLU A 333 -3.26 -11.73 4.87
N VAL A 334 -3.71 -12.50 3.87
CA VAL A 334 -5.06 -12.30 3.33
C VAL A 334 -6.12 -12.67 4.37
N SER A 335 -7.23 -11.94 4.36
CA SER A 335 -8.39 -12.21 5.23
C SER A 335 -8.96 -13.61 4.96
N LEU A 336 -9.46 -14.26 6.01
CA LEU A 336 -10.12 -15.57 5.93
C LEU A 336 -11.19 -15.59 4.83
N GLU A 337 -12.00 -14.52 4.75
CA GLU A 337 -13.12 -14.37 3.83
C GLU A 337 -12.69 -14.35 2.36
N LYS A 338 -11.53 -13.73 2.04
CA LYS A 338 -10.96 -13.74 0.69
C LYS A 338 -10.57 -15.16 0.28
N LEU A 339 -9.97 -15.90 1.19
CA LEU A 339 -9.55 -17.27 0.93
C LEU A 339 -10.76 -18.23 0.84
N GLU A 340 -11.76 -18.06 1.70
CA GLU A 340 -13.03 -18.78 1.62
C GLU A 340 -13.77 -18.52 0.31
N ALA A 341 -13.81 -17.26 -0.13
CA ALA A 341 -14.40 -16.89 -1.42
C ALA A 341 -13.70 -17.58 -2.59
N PHE A 342 -12.35 -17.68 -2.54
CA PHE A 342 -11.60 -18.46 -3.51
C PHE A 342 -11.93 -19.96 -3.40
N LEU A 343 -12.00 -20.55 -2.21
CA LEU A 343 -12.19 -22.00 -2.04
C LEU A 343 -13.63 -22.49 -2.26
N LYS A 344 -14.61 -21.58 -2.29
CA LYS A 344 -16.02 -21.90 -2.53
C LYS A 344 -16.22 -22.68 -3.84
N GLY A 345 -16.95 -23.81 -3.77
CA GLY A 345 -17.22 -24.69 -4.89
C GLY A 345 -16.04 -25.56 -5.33
N LYS A 346 -14.90 -25.51 -4.63
CA LYS A 346 -13.68 -26.28 -4.95
C LYS A 346 -13.60 -27.61 -4.18
N GLY A 347 -14.71 -28.35 -4.17
CA GLY A 347 -14.76 -29.73 -3.68
C GLY A 347 -14.27 -29.86 -2.23
N SER A 348 -13.33 -30.79 -2.00
CA SER A 348 -12.75 -31.02 -0.67
C SER A 348 -11.94 -29.86 -0.09
N LEU A 349 -11.66 -28.81 -0.87
CA LEU A 349 -10.99 -27.61 -0.39
C LEU A 349 -11.98 -26.58 0.19
N GLU A 350 -13.27 -26.69 -0.13
CA GLU A 350 -14.28 -25.79 0.44
C GLU A 350 -14.33 -25.93 1.97
N GLY A 351 -14.38 -24.82 2.68
CA GLY A 351 -14.37 -24.79 4.16
C GLY A 351 -12.99 -24.97 4.80
N THR A 352 -11.91 -25.12 4.04
CA THR A 352 -10.56 -25.38 4.57
C THR A 352 -9.67 -24.14 4.70
N ALA A 353 -10.21 -22.94 4.50
CA ALA A 353 -9.43 -21.68 4.50
C ALA A 353 -8.58 -21.49 5.76
N ALA A 354 -9.14 -21.79 6.94
CA ALA A 354 -8.41 -21.71 8.20
C ALA A 354 -7.19 -22.65 8.25
N ALA A 355 -7.27 -23.83 7.62
CA ALA A 355 -6.17 -24.79 7.59
C ALA A 355 -4.99 -24.27 6.74
N PHE A 356 -5.27 -23.60 5.62
CA PHE A 356 -4.24 -22.95 4.81
C PHE A 356 -3.54 -21.82 5.55
N ILE A 357 -4.31 -20.94 6.21
CA ILE A 357 -3.75 -19.83 7.01
C ILE A 357 -2.89 -20.37 8.17
N GLN A 358 -3.36 -21.43 8.86
CA GLN A 358 -2.60 -22.00 9.96
C GLN A 358 -1.33 -22.70 9.46
N ALA A 359 -1.42 -23.49 8.39
CA ALA A 359 -0.25 -24.16 7.80
C ALA A 359 0.80 -23.15 7.31
N ALA A 360 0.36 -22.04 6.71
CA ALA A 360 1.23 -20.94 6.30
C ALA A 360 2.01 -20.35 7.47
N LYS A 361 1.33 -20.11 8.60
CA LYS A 361 1.96 -19.61 9.84
C LYS A 361 2.92 -20.62 10.45
N ASP A 362 2.51 -21.89 10.52
CA ASP A 362 3.31 -22.97 11.12
C ASP A 362 4.63 -23.21 10.37
N PHE A 363 4.61 -23.11 9.03
CA PHE A 363 5.73 -23.53 8.19
C PHE A 363 6.41 -22.41 7.40
N GLY A 364 6.06 -21.15 7.67
CA GLY A 364 6.69 -19.99 7.02
C GLY A 364 6.54 -20.03 5.51
N ILE A 365 5.31 -20.25 5.03
CA ILE A 365 5.01 -20.35 3.60
C ILE A 365 3.75 -19.56 3.26
N ASN A 366 3.71 -18.96 2.08
CA ASN A 366 2.63 -18.08 1.65
C ASN A 366 1.30 -18.83 1.49
N GLU A 367 0.24 -18.37 2.17
CA GLU A 367 -1.07 -19.01 2.19
C GLU A 367 -1.81 -18.91 0.84
N CYS A 368 -1.62 -17.83 0.09
CA CYS A 368 -2.19 -17.70 -1.25
C CYS A 368 -1.56 -18.72 -2.19
N TYR A 369 -0.23 -18.88 -2.11
CA TYR A 369 0.49 -19.93 -2.84
C TYR A 369 -0.03 -21.32 -2.47
N LEU A 370 -0.15 -21.65 -1.17
CA LEU A 370 -0.61 -22.98 -0.75
C LEU A 370 -2.00 -23.30 -1.32
N ALA A 371 -2.96 -22.37 -1.22
CA ALA A 371 -4.31 -22.59 -1.70
C ALA A 371 -4.38 -22.64 -3.24
N ALA A 372 -3.66 -21.76 -3.93
CA ALA A 372 -3.55 -21.74 -5.38
C ALA A 372 -2.98 -23.05 -5.92
N HIS A 373 -1.87 -23.50 -5.32
CA HIS A 373 -1.19 -24.73 -5.71
C HIS A 373 -2.07 -25.95 -5.44
N ALA A 374 -2.70 -26.04 -4.27
CA ALA A 374 -3.61 -27.14 -3.96
C ALA A 374 -4.79 -27.19 -4.94
N ALA A 375 -5.38 -26.05 -5.30
CA ALA A 375 -6.46 -25.99 -6.27
C ALA A 375 -6.04 -26.49 -7.66
N ILE A 376 -4.82 -26.19 -8.11
CA ILE A 376 -4.30 -26.70 -9.38
C ILE A 376 -4.06 -28.22 -9.31
N GLU A 377 -3.31 -28.70 -8.32
CA GLU A 377 -2.90 -30.11 -8.21
C GLU A 377 -4.08 -31.06 -8.00
N THR A 378 -5.15 -30.56 -7.37
CA THR A 378 -6.33 -31.37 -7.07
C THR A 378 -7.46 -31.20 -8.08
N GLY A 379 -7.30 -30.37 -9.11
CA GLY A 379 -8.39 -30.01 -10.00
C GLY A 379 -9.58 -29.45 -9.22
N ASN A 380 -9.32 -28.44 -8.38
CA ASN A 380 -10.28 -27.83 -7.45
C ASN A 380 -10.89 -28.83 -6.46
N GLY A 381 -10.06 -29.67 -5.84
CA GLY A 381 -10.48 -30.63 -4.81
C GLY A 381 -11.26 -31.84 -5.34
N GLN A 382 -11.32 -32.05 -6.66
CA GLN A 382 -12.18 -33.07 -7.28
C GLN A 382 -11.41 -34.27 -7.85
N SER A 383 -10.09 -34.18 -8.03
CA SER A 383 -9.27 -35.29 -8.47
C SER A 383 -9.35 -36.47 -7.48
N VAL A 384 -8.98 -37.68 -7.90
CA VAL A 384 -9.06 -38.88 -7.03
C VAL A 384 -8.30 -38.69 -5.70
N LEU A 385 -7.14 -38.04 -5.74
CA LEU A 385 -6.35 -37.74 -4.54
C LEU A 385 -6.87 -36.51 -3.78
N GLY A 386 -7.44 -35.53 -4.49
CA GLY A 386 -8.01 -34.31 -3.91
C GLY A 386 -9.31 -34.58 -3.16
N ARG A 387 -10.26 -35.31 -3.77
CA ARG A 387 -11.56 -35.64 -3.15
C ARG A 387 -11.47 -36.69 -2.04
N GLY A 388 -10.30 -37.31 -1.92
CA GLY A 388 -10.04 -38.41 -1.01
C GLY A 388 -10.37 -39.76 -1.61
N ALA A 389 -9.60 -40.77 -1.22
CA ALA A 389 -9.80 -42.13 -1.67
C ALA A 389 -9.38 -43.14 -0.61
N SER A 390 -10.10 -44.26 -0.52
CA SER A 390 -9.75 -45.32 0.41
C SER A 390 -8.42 -45.98 0.06
N PHE A 391 -7.63 -46.25 1.09
CA PHE A 391 -6.36 -46.98 1.00
C PHE A 391 -6.18 -47.85 2.25
N SER A 392 -5.62 -49.03 2.05
CA SER A 392 -5.21 -49.96 3.11
C SER A 392 -3.82 -50.49 2.78
N TYR A 393 -3.00 -50.70 3.81
CA TYR A 393 -1.65 -51.23 3.69
C TYR A 393 -1.50 -52.43 4.64
N ASN A 394 -0.94 -53.54 4.15
CA ASN A 394 -0.64 -54.75 4.96
C ASN A 394 -1.77 -55.17 5.91
N HIS A 395 -3.01 -55.31 5.40
CA HIS A 395 -4.20 -55.71 6.17
C HIS A 395 -4.60 -54.76 7.32
N GLN A 396 -4.04 -53.54 7.37
CA GLN A 396 -4.50 -52.50 8.29
C GLN A 396 -5.85 -51.93 7.88
N LEU A 397 -6.51 -51.27 8.82
CA LEU A 397 -7.80 -50.62 8.60
C LEU A 397 -7.73 -49.68 7.39
N SER A 398 -8.66 -49.87 6.46
CA SER A 398 -8.84 -48.98 5.31
C SER A 398 -9.25 -47.58 5.80
N ARG A 399 -8.53 -46.56 5.35
CA ARG A 399 -8.83 -45.16 5.67
C ARG A 399 -8.92 -44.35 4.39
N THR A 400 -9.80 -43.36 4.38
CA THR A 400 -9.79 -42.33 3.34
C THR A 400 -8.56 -41.46 3.53
N VAL A 401 -7.78 -41.31 2.47
CA VAL A 401 -6.57 -40.49 2.45
C VAL A 401 -6.67 -39.40 1.40
N TYR A 402 -6.02 -38.27 1.66
CA TYR A 402 -6.03 -37.08 0.82
C TYR A 402 -4.60 -36.66 0.49
N ASN A 403 -4.37 -36.16 -0.72
CA ASN A 403 -3.07 -35.57 -1.11
C ASN A 403 -3.33 -34.33 -1.96
N MET A 404 -3.05 -33.16 -1.39
CA MET A 404 -3.45 -31.87 -1.96
C MET A 404 -2.41 -31.26 -2.91
N TYR A 405 -1.20 -31.82 -3.00
CA TYR A 405 -0.09 -31.20 -3.72
C TYR A 405 0.66 -32.17 -4.64
N GLY A 406 0.04 -33.32 -4.95
CA GLY A 406 0.64 -34.33 -5.84
C GLY A 406 1.92 -34.97 -5.27
N ILE A 407 2.17 -34.90 -3.96
CA ILE A 407 3.44 -35.32 -3.37
C ILE A 407 3.64 -36.82 -3.55
N ALA A 408 4.78 -37.20 -4.13
CA ALA A 408 5.18 -38.59 -4.43
C ALA A 408 4.21 -39.36 -5.35
N ALA A 409 3.45 -38.65 -6.18
CA ALA A 409 2.64 -39.23 -7.25
C ALA A 409 3.51 -39.49 -8.50
N VAL A 410 4.40 -40.49 -8.42
CA VAL A 410 5.39 -40.81 -9.47
C VAL A 410 4.81 -41.63 -10.63
N ASP A 411 5.42 -41.51 -11.81
CA ASP A 411 4.97 -42.13 -13.07
C ASP A 411 4.72 -43.65 -12.98
N SER A 412 3.77 -44.13 -13.78
CA SER A 412 3.20 -45.50 -13.83
C SER A 412 2.24 -45.91 -12.71
N ASN A 413 2.24 -45.26 -11.53
CA ASN A 413 1.20 -45.43 -10.49
C ASN A 413 1.03 -44.20 -9.58
N ALA A 414 0.80 -43.03 -10.19
CA ALA A 414 0.68 -41.75 -9.50
C ALA A 414 -0.37 -41.77 -8.36
N VAL A 415 -1.52 -42.39 -8.61
CA VAL A 415 -2.61 -42.51 -7.62
C VAL A 415 -2.23 -43.45 -6.47
N GLY A 416 -1.63 -44.60 -6.74
CA GLY A 416 -1.23 -45.55 -5.70
C GLY A 416 -0.10 -45.00 -4.80
N GLY A 417 0.94 -44.42 -5.39
CA GLY A 417 2.04 -43.81 -4.65
C GLY A 417 1.59 -42.61 -3.81
N GLY A 418 0.73 -41.76 -4.37
CA GLY A 418 0.13 -40.63 -3.66
C GLY A 418 -0.73 -41.07 -2.46
N LYS A 419 -1.53 -42.13 -2.61
CA LYS A 419 -2.33 -42.72 -1.51
C LYS A 419 -1.45 -43.33 -0.42
N ALA A 420 -0.43 -44.11 -0.79
CA ALA A 420 0.47 -44.74 0.17
C ALA A 420 1.22 -43.71 1.01
N THR A 421 1.67 -42.63 0.37
CA THR A 421 2.32 -41.50 1.04
C THR A 421 1.36 -40.77 1.98
N ALA A 422 0.14 -40.51 1.52
CA ALA A 422 -0.88 -39.87 2.34
C ALA A 422 -1.25 -40.73 3.57
N TYR A 423 -1.35 -42.05 3.40
CA TYR A 423 -1.62 -42.97 4.51
C TYR A 423 -0.48 -42.97 5.54
N SER A 424 0.78 -43.08 5.10
CA SER A 424 1.93 -43.13 6.01
C SER A 424 2.18 -41.82 6.75
N ARG A 425 1.79 -40.68 6.15
CA ARG A 425 1.88 -39.35 6.77
C ARG A 425 0.63 -38.93 7.55
N GLY A 426 -0.38 -39.79 7.61
CA GLY A 426 -1.58 -39.54 8.39
C GLY A 426 -2.54 -38.49 7.80
N TRP A 427 -2.54 -38.31 6.48
CA TRP A 427 -3.36 -37.33 5.76
C TRP A 427 -4.80 -37.83 5.58
N PHE A 428 -5.52 -37.98 6.69
CA PHE A 428 -6.85 -38.58 6.75
C PHE A 428 -8.00 -37.57 6.66
N SER A 429 -7.69 -36.29 6.52
CA SER A 429 -8.66 -35.23 6.20
C SER A 429 -8.01 -34.22 5.24
N PRO A 430 -8.81 -33.38 4.56
CA PRO A 430 -8.30 -32.29 3.74
C PRO A 430 -7.34 -31.37 4.51
N GLU A 431 -7.68 -30.98 5.73
CA GLU A 431 -6.88 -30.08 6.57
C GLU A 431 -5.53 -30.70 6.96
N LEU A 432 -5.51 -32.00 7.30
CA LEU A 432 -4.29 -32.73 7.61
C LEU A 432 -3.38 -32.85 6.37
N ALA A 433 -3.96 -33.08 5.19
CA ALA A 433 -3.23 -33.13 3.93
C ALA A 433 -2.68 -31.75 3.52
N ILE A 434 -3.44 -30.67 3.75
CA ILE A 434 -2.99 -29.28 3.55
C ILE A 434 -1.77 -29.01 4.44
N ARG A 435 -1.90 -29.27 5.75
CA ARG A 435 -0.83 -29.00 6.71
C ARG A 435 0.43 -29.81 6.43
N GLY A 436 0.29 -31.13 6.24
CA GLY A 436 1.45 -31.99 5.97
C GLY A 436 2.09 -31.77 4.60
N GLY A 437 1.30 -31.34 3.60
CA GLY A 437 1.83 -30.93 2.31
C GLY A 437 2.59 -29.61 2.37
N ALA A 438 2.06 -28.61 3.11
CA ALA A 438 2.75 -27.35 3.36
C ALA A 438 4.10 -27.56 4.07
N GLU A 439 4.13 -28.43 5.09
CA GLU A 439 5.38 -28.83 5.76
C GLU A 439 6.40 -29.39 4.76
N TRP A 440 5.97 -30.33 3.91
CA TRP A 440 6.83 -30.96 2.93
C TRP A 440 7.37 -29.95 1.91
N ILE A 441 6.53 -29.07 1.37
CA ILE A 441 6.93 -28.04 0.42
C ILE A 441 7.92 -27.07 1.06
N SER A 442 7.63 -26.62 2.29
CA SER A 442 8.50 -25.72 3.04
C SER A 442 9.89 -26.32 3.22
N GLN A 443 9.97 -27.58 3.69
CA GLN A 443 11.24 -28.27 3.93
C GLN A 443 12.02 -28.59 2.66
N LYS A 444 11.32 -28.98 1.58
CA LYS A 444 11.96 -29.46 0.34
C LYS A 444 12.32 -28.34 -0.62
N PHE A 445 11.59 -27.24 -0.66
CA PHE A 445 11.83 -26.17 -1.63
C PHE A 445 12.15 -24.84 -0.95
N VAL A 446 11.26 -24.35 -0.10
CA VAL A 446 11.37 -23.00 0.48
C VAL A 446 12.64 -22.85 1.32
N HIS A 447 12.89 -23.79 2.24
CA HIS A 447 14.11 -23.83 3.05
C HIS A 447 15.38 -24.13 2.22
N GLN A 448 15.24 -24.71 1.03
CA GLN A 448 16.33 -24.92 0.08
C GLN A 448 16.55 -23.70 -0.84
N LYS A 449 16.00 -22.53 -0.48
CA LYS A 449 16.10 -21.28 -1.25
C LYS A 449 15.48 -21.32 -2.65
N GLN A 450 14.67 -22.33 -2.96
CA GLN A 450 13.71 -22.29 -4.06
C GLN A 450 12.39 -21.71 -3.54
N ASN A 451 12.45 -20.46 -3.10
CA ASN A 451 11.37 -19.72 -2.43
C ASN A 451 10.57 -18.82 -3.40
N THR A 452 10.62 -19.08 -4.70
CA THR A 452 9.71 -18.46 -5.70
C THR A 452 9.22 -19.53 -6.66
N LEU A 453 8.03 -19.36 -7.26
CA LEU A 453 7.49 -20.32 -8.22
C LEU A 453 8.45 -20.53 -9.40
N TYR A 454 9.08 -19.45 -9.86
CA TYR A 454 10.10 -19.52 -10.90
C TYR A 454 11.26 -20.43 -10.50
N LYS A 455 11.83 -20.26 -9.30
CA LYS A 455 12.94 -21.10 -8.82
C LYS A 455 12.52 -22.54 -8.62
N MET A 456 11.31 -22.79 -8.13
CA MET A 456 10.76 -24.14 -7.96
C MET A 456 10.64 -24.88 -9.29
N ARG A 457 10.27 -24.18 -10.38
CA ARG A 457 10.15 -24.78 -11.70
C ARG A 457 11.49 -24.89 -12.43
N TRP A 458 12.30 -23.83 -12.45
CA TRP A 458 13.43 -23.71 -13.37
C TRP A 458 14.80 -23.93 -12.71
N ASN A 459 14.89 -23.73 -11.39
CA ASN A 459 16.11 -23.78 -10.60
C ASN A 459 17.29 -23.05 -11.28
N PRO A 460 17.27 -21.71 -11.39
CA PRO A 460 18.31 -20.95 -12.10
C PRO A 460 19.72 -21.12 -11.51
N LEU A 461 19.84 -21.49 -10.23
CA LEU A 461 21.12 -21.78 -9.59
C LEU A 461 21.77 -23.05 -10.16
N SER A 462 20.96 -24.09 -10.42
CA SER A 462 21.39 -25.34 -11.04
C SER A 462 20.34 -25.82 -12.04
N PRO A 463 20.32 -25.26 -13.27
CA PRO A 463 19.27 -25.52 -14.23
C PRO A 463 19.10 -27.01 -14.54
N ALA A 464 17.88 -27.43 -14.85
CA ALA A 464 17.49 -28.83 -15.10
C ALA A 464 17.60 -29.78 -13.88
N SER A 465 17.75 -29.25 -12.66
CA SER A 465 17.78 -30.06 -11.43
C SER A 465 16.72 -29.64 -10.42
N HIS A 466 16.27 -30.57 -9.58
CA HIS A 466 15.38 -30.35 -8.43
C HIS A 466 14.17 -29.45 -8.75
N GLN A 467 13.42 -29.84 -9.77
CA GLN A 467 12.25 -29.10 -10.26
C GLN A 467 10.97 -29.69 -9.67
N TYR A 468 10.05 -28.82 -9.28
CA TYR A 468 8.78 -29.24 -8.71
C TYR A 468 7.88 -29.93 -9.75
N ALA A 469 7.86 -29.41 -10.98
CA ALA A 469 6.95 -29.83 -12.03
C ALA A 469 7.63 -29.87 -13.40
N THR A 470 7.07 -30.66 -14.31
CA THR A 470 7.54 -30.78 -15.69
C THR A 470 6.85 -29.79 -16.64
N ALA A 471 5.62 -29.38 -16.35
CA ALA A 471 4.88 -28.43 -17.17
C ALA A 471 5.59 -27.05 -17.22
N VAL A 472 5.89 -26.55 -18.42
CA VAL A 472 6.65 -25.30 -18.60
C VAL A 472 5.94 -24.07 -18.05
N ASN A 473 4.61 -24.06 -18.09
CA ASN A 473 3.75 -22.96 -17.66
C ASN A 473 3.17 -23.15 -16.24
N TRP A 474 3.75 -24.06 -15.44
CA TRP A 474 3.31 -24.33 -14.06
C TRP A 474 3.38 -23.08 -13.16
N PRO A 475 4.48 -22.27 -13.17
CA PRO A 475 4.55 -21.05 -12.37
C PRO A 475 3.40 -20.09 -12.67
N GLU A 476 3.08 -19.88 -13.94
CA GLU A 476 2.07 -18.93 -14.41
C GLU A 476 0.65 -19.37 -14.02
N HIS A 477 0.37 -20.68 -14.05
CA HIS A 477 -0.91 -21.21 -13.60
C HIS A 477 -1.13 -20.98 -12.10
N ILE A 478 -0.11 -21.20 -11.27
CA ILE A 478 -0.22 -20.94 -9.83
C ILE A 478 -0.28 -19.43 -9.57
N ALA A 479 0.57 -18.64 -10.24
CA ALA A 479 0.57 -17.19 -10.11
C ALA A 479 -0.79 -16.57 -10.48
N ALA A 480 -1.46 -17.07 -11.52
CA ALA A 480 -2.80 -16.66 -11.89
C ALA A 480 -3.83 -16.98 -10.80
N ARG A 481 -3.75 -18.15 -10.17
CA ARG A 481 -4.62 -18.53 -9.03
C ARG A 481 -4.29 -17.73 -7.76
N MET A 482 -3.03 -17.42 -7.52
CA MET A 482 -2.64 -16.51 -6.44
C MET A 482 -3.28 -15.14 -6.66
N TYR A 483 -3.23 -14.60 -7.88
CA TYR A 483 -3.89 -13.34 -8.23
C TYR A 483 -5.40 -13.36 -8.00
N GLU A 484 -6.10 -14.49 -8.23
CA GLU A 484 -7.52 -14.64 -7.90
C GLU A 484 -7.80 -14.52 -6.39
N ILE A 485 -6.84 -14.88 -5.53
CA ILE A 485 -6.94 -14.81 -4.07
C ILE A 485 -6.55 -13.42 -3.57
N CYS A 486 -5.34 -12.99 -3.92
CA CYS A 486 -4.71 -11.81 -3.34
C CYS A 486 -5.05 -10.52 -4.11
N GLY A 487 -5.40 -10.60 -5.40
CA GLY A 487 -5.65 -9.46 -6.26
C GLY A 487 -4.36 -8.82 -6.76
N ASP A 488 -4.43 -7.53 -7.11
CA ASP A 488 -3.25 -6.81 -7.54
C ASP A 488 -2.30 -6.58 -6.36
N TYR A 489 -1.06 -7.05 -6.48
CA TYR A 489 -0.05 -6.93 -5.41
C TYR A 489 0.29 -5.46 -5.10
N HIS A 490 0.01 -4.53 -6.01
CA HIS A 490 0.15 -3.09 -5.79
C HIS A 490 -0.80 -2.54 -4.71
N GLU A 491 -1.86 -3.28 -4.37
CA GLU A 491 -2.85 -2.88 -3.36
C GLU A 491 -2.44 -3.25 -1.93
N PHE A 492 -1.35 -4.00 -1.75
CA PHE A 492 -0.93 -4.47 -0.43
C PHE A 492 -0.10 -3.43 0.32
N ASP A 493 -0.49 -3.15 1.57
CA ASP A 493 0.25 -2.27 2.48
C ASP A 493 1.36 -3.02 3.27
N LYS A 494 1.93 -4.08 2.72
CA LYS A 494 3.03 -4.85 3.35
C LYS A 494 4.17 -5.03 2.37
N GLU A 495 5.38 -5.18 2.90
CA GLU A 495 6.57 -5.43 2.09
C GLU A 495 6.47 -6.78 1.36
N LEU A 496 6.28 -6.74 0.06
CA LEU A 496 6.36 -7.89 -0.83
C LEU A 496 7.71 -7.90 -1.51
N VAL A 497 8.44 -9.01 -1.39
CA VAL A 497 9.74 -9.13 -2.06
C VAL A 497 9.58 -10.03 -3.27
N PHE A 498 9.99 -9.53 -4.42
CA PHE A 498 10.02 -10.23 -5.68
C PHE A 498 11.49 -10.46 -6.06
N GLU A 499 11.84 -11.69 -6.42
CA GLU A 499 13.16 -12.02 -6.93
C GLU A 499 13.10 -12.38 -8.42
N VAL A 500 13.53 -11.43 -9.24
CA VAL A 500 13.60 -11.61 -10.70
C VAL A 500 15.00 -12.11 -11.06
N PRO A 501 15.14 -13.28 -11.70
CA PRO A 501 16.43 -13.82 -12.08
C PRO A 501 17.02 -13.05 -13.26
N VAL A 502 18.32 -12.80 -13.21
CA VAL A 502 19.13 -12.24 -14.30
C VAL A 502 20.18 -13.28 -14.64
N TYR A 503 20.12 -13.82 -15.86
CA TYR A 503 21.10 -14.79 -16.33
C TYR A 503 22.37 -14.09 -16.82
N GLU A 504 23.50 -14.80 -16.84
CA GLU A 504 24.74 -14.24 -17.35
C GLU A 504 24.57 -13.78 -18.81
N GLY A 505 25.04 -12.58 -19.12
CA GLY A 505 24.99 -11.99 -20.46
C GLY A 505 23.65 -11.37 -20.85
N THR A 506 22.67 -11.28 -19.94
CA THR A 506 21.44 -10.50 -20.13
C THR A 506 21.56 -9.15 -19.41
N ASN A 507 21.43 -8.04 -20.15
CA ASN A 507 21.36 -6.67 -19.61
C ASN A 507 19.92 -6.26 -19.33
#